data_AF-A0A9E3UYN1-F1
#
_entry.id   AF-A0A9E3UYN1-F1
#
_cell.length_a   1.000
_cell.length_b   1.000
_cell.length_c   1.000
_cell.angle_alpha   90.00
_cell.angle_beta   90.00
_cell.angle_gamma   90.00
#
_symmetry.space_group_name_H-M   'P 1'
#
loop_
_entity.id
_entity.type
_entity.pdbx_description
1 polymer ?
#
loop_
_entity_poly.entity_id
_entity_poly.type
_entity_poly.pdbx_seq_one_letter_code
_entity_poly.pdbx_strand_id
1 'polypeptide(L)' 'MVKLRVRSGESIQDAVRRFRKLCERSGLRKEMRRKAYYEKPSERRRREELKRLRKARQAARV' A
#
# COMPACT_ATOMS: atom_id res chain seq x y z
N MET A 1 -4.76 9.27 3.82
CA MET A 1 -6.17 9.50 3.44
C MET A 1 -6.23 9.70 1.93
N VAL A 2 -6.96 8.83 1.22
CA VAL A 2 -7.04 8.83 -0.25
C VAL A 2 -8.13 9.83 -0.66
N LYS A 3 -7.76 10.94 -1.30
CA LYS A 3 -8.71 11.93 -1.85
C LYS A 3 -8.63 11.90 -3.37
N LEU A 4 -9.77 11.71 -4.03
CA LEU A 4 -9.92 11.84 -5.48
C LEU A 4 -10.86 13.00 -5.76
N ARG A 5 -10.43 13.98 -6.55
CA ARG A 5 -11.33 14.99 -7.14
C ARG A 5 -11.69 14.55 -8.56
N VAL A 6 -12.97 14.47 -8.84
CA VAL A 6 -13.50 14.18 -10.18
C VAL A 6 -13.31 15.42 -11.05
N ARG A 7 -12.76 15.26 -12.27
CA ARG A 7 -12.59 16.35 -13.23
C ARG A 7 -13.85 16.43 -14.11
N SER A 8 -14.21 17.65 -14.53
CA SER A 8 -15.34 17.88 -15.44
C SER A 8 -15.06 17.21 -16.79
N GLY A 9 -15.93 16.27 -17.19
CA GLY A 9 -15.77 15.47 -18.41
C GLY A 9 -15.36 14.01 -18.21
N GLU A 10 -15.14 13.56 -16.97
CA GLU A 10 -14.82 12.14 -16.69
C GLU A 10 -16.08 11.30 -16.48
N SER A 11 -16.12 10.12 -17.11
CA SER A 11 -17.13 9.10 -16.80
C SER A 11 -16.94 8.60 -15.36
N ILE A 12 -18.06 8.32 -14.69
CA ILE A 12 -18.09 7.78 -13.32
C ILE A 12 -17.22 6.52 -13.22
N GLN A 13 -17.19 5.68 -14.26
CA GLN A 13 -16.39 4.46 -14.26
C GLN A 13 -14.88 4.73 -14.23
N ASP A 14 -14.40 5.76 -14.92
CA ASP A 14 -12.97 6.13 -14.92
C ASP A 14 -12.54 6.76 -13.59
N ALA A 15 -13.44 7.49 -12.92
CA ALA A 15 -13.22 7.94 -11.55
C ALA A 15 -13.06 6.76 -10.58
N VAL A 16 -13.93 5.74 -10.67
CA VAL A 16 -13.84 4.52 -9.85
C VAL A 16 -12.55 3.75 -10.12
N ARG A 17 -12.14 3.62 -11.39
CA ARG A 17 -10.90 2.92 -11.76
C ARG A 17 -9.66 3.60 -11.18
N ARG A 18 -9.60 4.93 -11.22
CA ARG A 18 -8.50 5.70 -10.61
C ARG A 18 -8.55 5.64 -9.09
N PHE A 19 -9.72 5.70 -8.48
CA PHE A 19 -9.86 5.53 -7.04
C PHE A 19 -9.32 4.17 -6.58
N ARG A 20 -9.66 3.09 -7.30
CA ARG A 20 -9.14 1.74 -7.01
C ARG A 20 -7.63 1.68 -7.12
N LYS A 21 -7.03 2.26 -8.18
CA LYS A 21 -5.57 2.37 -8.31
C LYS A 21 -4.94 3.20 -7.18
N LEU A 22 -5.59 4.28 -6.74
CA LEU A 22 -5.11 5.12 -5.64
C LEU A 22 -5.13 4.37 -4.30
N CYS A 23 -6.18 3.58 -4.05
CA CYS A 23 -6.31 2.71 -2.87
C CYS A 23 -5.30 1.55 -2.87
N GLU A 24 -4.99 0.99 -4.04
CA GLU A 24 -3.96 -0.03 -4.18
C GLU A 24 -2.56 0.57 -3.95
N ARG A 25 -2.29 1.76 -4.52
CA ARG A 25 -1.00 2.46 -4.35
C ARG A 25 -0.77 2.95 -2.93
N SER A 26 -1.81 3.40 -2.23
CA SER A 26 -1.68 3.81 -0.82
C SER A 26 -1.39 2.63 0.11
N GLY A 27 -1.54 1.39 -0.36
CA GLY A 27 -1.26 0.20 0.43
C GLY A 27 -2.29 -0.04 1.53
N LEU A 28 -3.44 0.64 1.51
CA LEU A 28 -4.50 0.56 2.53
C LEU A 28 -4.89 -0.89 2.83
N ARG A 29 -5.09 -1.70 1.79
CA ARG A 29 -5.40 -3.15 1.92
C ARG A 29 -4.30 -3.93 2.65
N LYS A 30 -3.04 -3.58 2.42
CA LYS A 30 -1.89 -4.22 3.08
C LYS A 30 -1.82 -3.81 4.56
N GLU A 31 -2.20 -2.59 4.87
CA GLU A 31 -2.25 -2.08 6.24
C GLU A 31 -3.40 -2.69 7.03
N MET A 32 -4.59 -2.79 6.44
CA MET A 32 -5.75 -3.46 7.03
C MET A 32 -5.41 -4.91 7.42
N ARG A 33 -4.80 -5.68 6.51
CA ARG A 33 -4.38 -7.06 6.80
C ARG A 33 -3.34 -7.18 7.91
N ARG A 34 -2.48 -6.17 8.09
CA ARG A 34 -1.48 -6.16 9.16
C ARG A 34 -2.07 -5.79 10.53
N LYS A 35 -3.10 -4.94 10.54
CA LYS A 35 -3.77 -4.49 11.77
C LYS A 35 -4.95 -5.39 12.17
N ALA A 36 -5.30 -6.37 11.35
CA ALA A 36 -6.40 -7.30 11.61
C ALA A 36 -6.16 -8.19 12.85
N TYR A 37 -4.91 -8.43 13.22
CA TYR A 37 -4.53 -9.19 14.41
C TYR A 37 -3.42 -8.47 15.17
N TYR A 38 -3.35 -8.69 16.48
CA TYR A 38 -2.24 -8.19 17.28
C TYR A 38 -0.95 -8.89 16.88
N GLU A 39 0.04 -8.11 16.48
CA GLU A 39 1.40 -8.57 16.24
C GLU A 39 2.29 -8.11 17.39
N LYS A 40 3.00 -9.06 18.02
CA LYS A 40 3.99 -8.74 19.05
C LYS A 40 5.02 -7.73 18.52
N PRO A 41 5.48 -6.75 19.32
CA PRO A 41 6.44 -5.74 18.87
C PRO A 41 7.75 -6.31 18.32
N SER A 42 8.19 -7.48 18.81
CA SER A 42 9.36 -8.21 18.30
C SER A 42 9.17 -8.68 16.85
N GLU A 43 8.04 -9.32 16.56
CA GLU A 43 7.69 -9.82 15.23
C GLU A 43 7.51 -8.68 14.23
N ARG A 44 6.93 -7.56 14.68
CA ARG A 44 6.84 -6.33 13.86
C ARG A 44 8.22 -5.81 13.45
N ARG A 45 9.16 -5.71 14.41
CA ARG A 45 10.56 -5.29 14.14
C ARG A 45 11.26 -6.24 13.18
N ARG A 46 11.20 -7.55 13.43
CA ARG A 46 11.78 -8.59 12.56
C ARG A 46 11.25 -8.50 11.13
N ARG A 47 9.94 -8.33 10.96
CA ARG A 47 9.29 -8.20 9.66
C ARG A 47 9.74 -6.94 8.90
N GLU A 48 9.98 -5.84 9.60
CA GLU A 48 10.48 -4.61 9.00
C GLU A 48 11.93 -4.74 8.52
N GLU A 49 12.79 -5.34 9.32
CA GLU A 49 14.18 -5.63 8.98
C GLU A 49 14.27 -6.52 7.73
N LEU A 50 13.54 -7.64 7.71
CA LEU A 50 13.47 -8.53 6.54
C LEU A 50 12.99 -7.80 5.28
N LYS A 51 12.06 -6.85 5.40
CA LYS A 51 11.63 -6.03 4.25
C LYS A 51 12.74 -5.09 3.77
N ARG A 52 13.50 -4.48 4.68
CA ARG A 52 14.65 -3.62 4.33
C ARG A 52 15.71 -4.43 3.59
N LEU A 53 16.11 -5.57 4.14
CA LEU A 53 17.10 -6.47 3.52
C LEU A 53 16.65 -6.94 2.14
N ARG A 54 15.38 -7.35 1.98
CA ARG A 54 14.84 -7.76 0.67
C ARG A 54 14.87 -6.62 -0.34
N LYS A 55 14.53 -5.39 0.06
CA LYS A 55 14.62 -4.22 -0.83
C LYS A 55 16.06 -3.88 -1.20
N ALA A 56 16.99 -3.91 -0.25
CA ALA A 56 18.40 -3.68 -0.51
C ALA A 56 18.98 -4.71 -1.49
N ARG A 57 18.65 -5.99 -1.31
CA ARG A 57 19.04 -7.07 -2.22
C ARG A 57 18.44 -6.92 -3.63
N GLN A 58 17.21 -6.40 -3.73
CA GLN A 58 16.59 -6.12 -5.02
C GLN A 58 17.25 -4.92 -5.72
N ALA A 59 17.60 -3.87 -4.99
CA ALA A 59 18.29 -2.70 -5.53
C ALA A 59 19.71 -3.04 -5.99
N ALA A 60 20.43 -3.91 -5.28
CA ALA A 60 21.78 -4.34 -5.64
C ALA A 60 21.84 -5.33 -6.83
N ARG A 61 20.68 -5.85 -7.27
CA ARG A 61 20.58 -6.76 -8.42
C ARG A 61 20.25 -6.03 -9.73
N VAL A 62 19.91 -4.75 -9.64
CA VAL A 62 19.72 -3.82 -10.78
C VAL A 62 21.05 -3.16 -11.05
#